data_AF-A0A4Y9M349-F1
#
_entry.id   AF-A0A4Y9M349-F1
#
_cell.length_a   1.000
_cell.length_b   1.000
_cell.length_c   1.000
_cell.angle_alpha   90.00
_cell.angle_beta   90.00
_cell.angle_gamma   90.00
#
_symmetry.space_group_name_H-M   'P 1'
#
loop_
_entity.id
_entity.type
_entity.pdbx_description
1 polymer ?
#
loop_
_entity_poly.entity_id
_entity_poly.type
_entity_poly.pdbx_seq_one_letter_code
_entity_poly.pdbx_strand_id
1 'polypeptide(L)'
;MAKHGKKFRAAAEKVDRDNLYSPLQAATLAKETSTTSYDATVEVAMRLGVDPRKADQMVRGTVNLPHGTGKTARVIVFATGDKAAEAEAAGADVVGSDDLIERIQGGFLDFDAAIATPDQMAKVGRIARILGPRGLMPNPKTGTVTPDVTKAVNDIKGGKINFRVDKQANLHLVIGKTSFDETKLVENYAAALDEVLRAKPAAAKGRYLKKVTVSTTMGPGIPVDPNRTRNLTVDEPTA
;
A
#
# COMPACT_ATOMS: atom_id res chain seq x y z
N MET A 1 4.32 23.56 -24.92
CA MET A 1 5.55 22.87 -24.44
C MET A 1 5.23 21.40 -24.22
N ALA A 2 6.15 20.49 -24.56
CA ALA A 2 5.94 19.07 -24.27
C ALA A 2 5.90 18.86 -22.75
N LYS A 3 4.77 18.38 -22.23
CA LYS A 3 4.51 18.23 -20.79
C LYS A 3 5.42 17.19 -20.12
N HIS A 4 6.03 16.30 -20.90
CA HIS A 4 6.87 15.20 -20.42
C HIS A 4 8.14 15.02 -21.25
N GLY A 5 9.19 14.46 -20.62
CA GLY A 5 10.47 14.17 -21.23
C GLY A 5 10.41 13.11 -22.35
N LYS A 6 11.50 13.00 -23.13
CA LYS A 6 11.58 12.08 -24.28
C LYS A 6 11.36 10.61 -23.88
N LYS A 7 11.97 10.16 -22.78
CA LYS A 7 11.86 8.78 -22.27
C LYS A 7 10.42 8.39 -21.92
N PHE A 8 9.70 9.28 -21.21
CA PHE A 8 8.30 9.03 -20.86
C PHE A 8 7.40 8.94 -22.08
N ARG A 9 7.62 9.81 -23.09
CA ARG A 9 6.83 9.78 -24.33
C ARG A 9 7.03 8.47 -25.09
N ALA A 10 8.27 8.02 -25.25
CA ALA A 10 8.57 6.73 -25.87
C ALA A 10 7.95 5.54 -25.10
N ALA A 11 7.94 5.59 -23.76
CA ALA A 11 7.27 4.57 -22.95
C ALA A 11 5.73 4.63 -23.10
N ALA A 12 5.15 5.83 -23.20
CA ALA A 12 3.72 6.02 -23.37
C ALA A 12 3.21 5.54 -24.73
N GLU A 13 4.04 5.59 -25.78
CA GLU A 13 3.71 5.06 -27.12
C GLU A 13 3.54 3.53 -27.13
N LYS A 14 4.13 2.82 -26.17
CA LYS A 14 3.95 1.37 -26.02
C LYS A 14 2.62 0.97 -25.36
N VAL A 15 1.92 1.93 -24.75
CA VAL A 15 0.69 1.70 -24.01
C VAL A 15 -0.48 2.27 -24.79
N ASP A 16 -1.33 1.39 -25.30
CA ASP A 16 -2.62 1.79 -25.85
C ASP A 16 -3.56 2.14 -24.69
N ARG A 17 -4.11 3.36 -24.72
CA ARG A 17 -5.00 3.86 -23.66
C ARG A 17 -6.44 3.41 -23.83
N ASP A 18 -6.81 3.00 -25.04
CA ASP A 18 -8.16 2.56 -25.37
C ASP A 18 -8.31 1.05 -25.16
N ASN A 19 -7.20 0.31 -25.13
CA ASN A 19 -7.17 -1.10 -24.80
C ASN A 19 -7.23 -1.35 -23.27
N LEU A 20 -7.94 -2.41 -22.87
CA LEU A 20 -7.96 -2.90 -21.50
C LEU A 20 -7.08 -4.15 -21.40
N TYR A 21 -5.97 -4.05 -20.69
CA TYR A 21 -5.00 -5.14 -20.55
C TYR A 21 -5.41 -6.14 -19.47
N SER A 22 -4.93 -7.39 -19.61
CA SER A 22 -4.94 -8.34 -18.50
C SER A 22 -3.98 -7.87 -17.39
N PRO A 23 -4.17 -8.31 -16.13
CA PRO A 23 -3.22 -8.03 -15.06
C PRO A 23 -1.78 -8.49 -15.38
N LEU A 24 -1.63 -9.62 -16.06
CA LEU A 24 -0.34 -10.15 -16.47
C LEU A 24 0.32 -9.25 -17.53
N GLN A 25 -0.41 -8.91 -18.60
CA GLN A 25 0.06 -7.97 -19.62
C GLN A 25 0.43 -6.61 -19.03
N ALA A 26 -0.38 -6.12 -18.08
CA ALA A 26 -0.11 -4.86 -17.40
C ALA A 26 1.15 -4.92 -16.52
N ALA A 27 1.41 -6.05 -15.86
CA ALA A 27 2.65 -6.26 -15.10
C ALA A 27 3.88 -6.28 -16.01
N THR A 28 3.80 -6.98 -17.15
CA THR A 28 4.86 -7.00 -18.18
C THR A 28 5.13 -5.60 -18.72
N LEU A 29 4.08 -4.90 -19.16
CA LEU A 29 4.18 -3.53 -19.67
C LEU A 29 4.69 -2.56 -18.61
N ALA A 30 4.32 -2.70 -17.34
CA ALA A 30 4.82 -1.85 -16.26
C ALA A 30 6.34 -1.98 -16.12
N LYS A 31 6.90 -3.19 -16.25
CA LYS A 31 8.35 -3.43 -16.25
C LYS A 31 9.01 -2.82 -17.49
N GLU A 32 8.47 -3.06 -18.68
CA GLU A 32 9.03 -2.55 -19.95
C GLU A 32 8.96 -1.04 -20.14
N THR A 33 8.00 -0.39 -19.49
CA THR A 33 7.76 1.06 -19.55
C THR A 33 8.42 1.81 -18.39
N SER A 34 9.16 1.11 -17.53
CA SER A 34 10.01 1.74 -16.53
C SER A 34 11.17 2.47 -17.21
N THR A 35 11.24 3.79 -17.00
CA THR A 35 12.25 4.66 -17.62
C THR A 35 13.39 5.05 -16.68
N THR A 36 13.34 4.54 -15.44
CA THR A 36 14.26 4.89 -14.35
C THR A 36 15.47 3.98 -14.30
N SER A 37 16.58 4.49 -13.78
CA SER A 37 17.80 3.71 -13.52
C SER A 37 17.75 2.94 -12.20
N TYR A 38 16.85 3.32 -11.29
CA TYR A 38 16.60 2.64 -10.03
C TYR A 38 15.38 1.72 -10.13
N ASP A 39 15.27 0.79 -9.18
CA ASP A 39 14.17 -0.16 -9.08
C ASP A 39 12.86 0.55 -8.66
N ALA A 40 12.04 0.84 -9.67
CA ALA A 40 10.80 1.59 -9.50
C ALA A 40 9.74 0.77 -8.78
N THR A 41 8.86 1.46 -8.06
CA THR A 41 7.71 0.82 -7.42
C THR A 41 6.60 0.64 -8.45
N VAL A 42 5.99 -0.54 -8.47
CA VAL A 42 4.78 -0.83 -9.24
C VAL A 42 3.58 -0.62 -8.33
N GLU A 43 2.69 0.25 -8.76
CA GLU A 43 1.54 0.72 -8.01
C GLU A 43 0.25 0.50 -8.82
N VAL A 44 -0.86 0.38 -8.10
CA VAL A 44 -2.19 0.21 -8.67
C VAL A 44 -3.11 1.28 -8.12
N ALA A 45 -3.73 2.01 -9.04
CA ALA A 45 -4.82 2.92 -8.74
C ALA A 45 -6.14 2.26 -9.12
N MET A 46 -7.04 2.12 -8.14
CA MET A 46 -8.40 1.62 -8.34
C MET A 46 -9.41 2.72 -8.06
N ARG A 47 -10.29 3.00 -9.02
CA ARG A 47 -11.44 3.89 -8.80
C ARG A 47 -12.62 3.07 -8.35
N LEU A 48 -13.10 3.34 -7.13
CA LEU A 48 -14.21 2.65 -6.52
C LEU A 48 -15.55 3.36 -6.78
N GLY A 49 -16.63 2.58 -6.72
CA GLY A 49 -18.01 3.03 -6.85
C GLY A 49 -18.66 3.39 -5.51
N VAL A 50 -17.92 4.05 -4.61
CA VAL A 50 -18.39 4.46 -3.28
C VAL A 50 -18.44 5.98 -3.17
N ASP A 51 -19.25 6.47 -2.23
CA ASP A 51 -19.26 7.87 -1.83
C ASP A 51 -18.44 8.07 -0.53
N PRO A 52 -17.18 8.55 -0.61
CA PRO A 52 -16.31 8.68 0.55
C PRO A 52 -16.77 9.76 1.55
N ARG A 53 -17.78 10.57 1.20
CA ARG A 53 -18.40 11.54 2.12
C ARG A 53 -19.32 10.87 3.12
N LYS A 54 -19.80 9.65 2.83
CA LYS A 54 -20.68 8.88 3.70
C LYS A 54 -19.87 7.87 4.50
N ALA A 55 -20.02 7.89 5.82
CA ALA A 55 -19.23 7.05 6.72
C ALA A 55 -19.47 5.54 6.51
N ASP A 56 -20.69 5.15 6.14
CA ASP A 56 -21.11 3.77 5.82
C ASP A 56 -20.55 3.25 4.49
N GLN A 57 -19.98 4.12 3.66
CA GLN A 57 -19.33 3.76 2.39
C GLN A 57 -17.81 3.93 2.42
N MET A 58 -17.23 4.21 3.58
CA MET A 58 -15.79 4.37 3.72
C MET A 58 -15.08 3.01 3.63
N VAL A 59 -14.30 2.82 2.57
CA VAL A 59 -13.48 1.61 2.38
C VAL A 59 -12.11 1.81 3.02
N ARG A 60 -11.78 0.94 3.98
CA ARG A 60 -10.48 0.87 4.63
C ARG A 60 -10.19 -0.58 4.99
N GLY A 61 -8.95 -1.00 4.80
CA GLY A 61 -8.52 -2.35 5.14
C GLY A 61 -7.01 -2.47 5.19
N THR A 62 -6.56 -3.69 5.49
CA THR A 62 -5.15 -4.07 5.51
C THR A 62 -5.01 -5.38 4.78
N VAL A 63 -3.98 -5.53 3.96
CA VAL A 63 -3.70 -6.79 3.25
C VAL A 63 -2.22 -7.14 3.40
N ASN A 64 -1.94 -8.41 3.66
CA ASN A 64 -0.59 -8.95 3.63
C ASN A 64 -0.31 -9.43 2.21
N LEU A 65 0.67 -8.82 1.55
CA LEU A 65 1.08 -9.25 0.22
C LEU A 65 1.94 -10.52 0.32
N PRO A 66 1.64 -11.59 -0.44
CA PRO A 66 2.37 -12.85 -0.34
C PRO A 66 3.86 -12.73 -0.67
N HIS A 67 4.24 -11.80 -1.54
CA HIS A 67 5.64 -11.55 -1.92
C HIS A 67 6.21 -10.25 -1.33
N GLY A 68 5.47 -9.62 -0.42
CA GLY A 68 5.81 -8.31 0.13
C GLY A 68 5.83 -7.17 -0.88
N THR A 69 6.32 -6.00 -0.45
CA THR A 69 6.37 -4.78 -1.29
C THR A 69 7.74 -4.53 -1.93
N GLY A 70 8.76 -5.32 -1.57
CA GLY A 70 10.15 -5.11 -1.99
C GLY A 70 10.85 -3.93 -1.31
N LYS A 71 10.23 -3.30 -0.29
CA LYS A 71 10.85 -2.29 0.56
C LYS A 71 10.97 -2.83 1.98
N THR A 72 12.18 -2.77 2.55
CA THR A 72 12.39 -3.00 3.98
C THR A 72 11.81 -1.82 4.76
N ALA A 73 10.67 -2.02 5.40
CA ALA A 73 10.04 -1.00 6.23
C ALA A 73 10.86 -0.77 7.51
N ARG A 74 11.20 0.49 7.79
CA ARG A 74 11.76 0.90 9.08
C ARG A 74 10.62 1.01 10.10
N VAL A 75 10.60 0.12 11.08
CA VAL A 75 9.51 0.00 12.06
C VAL A 75 10.00 0.47 13.42
N ILE A 76 9.29 1.43 14.01
CA ILE A 76 9.49 1.83 15.39
C ILE A 76 8.38 1.27 16.28
N VAL A 77 8.71 0.99 17.54
CA VAL A 77 7.77 0.43 18.51
C VAL A 77 7.78 1.26 19.79
N PHE A 78 6.59 1.71 20.19
CA PHE A 78 6.34 2.29 21.50
C PHE A 78 5.91 1.19 22.47
N ALA A 79 6.86 0.70 23.27
CA ALA A 79 6.64 -0.35 24.25
C ALA A 79 7.60 -0.19 25.44
N THR A 80 7.27 -0.85 26.55
CA THR A 80 8.09 -0.87 27.77
C THR A 80 8.15 -2.28 28.34
N GLY A 81 9.19 -2.59 29.13
CA GLY A 81 9.34 -3.90 29.79
C GLY A 81 9.48 -5.05 28.79
N ASP A 82 8.84 -6.18 29.07
CA ASP A 82 8.93 -7.40 28.27
C ASP A 82 8.53 -7.18 26.80
N LYS A 83 7.54 -6.30 26.55
CA LYS A 83 7.10 -5.96 25.19
C LYS A 83 8.14 -5.20 24.38
N ALA A 84 9.05 -4.49 25.04
CA ALA A 84 10.18 -3.85 24.35
C ALA A 84 11.19 -4.91 23.90
N ALA A 85 11.54 -5.86 24.78
CA ALA A 85 12.45 -6.96 24.45
C ALA A 85 11.90 -7.86 23.34
N GLU A 86 10.60 -8.17 23.37
CA GLU A 86 9.92 -8.91 22.29
C GLU A 86 10.01 -8.17 20.95
N ALA A 87 9.84 -6.85 20.95
CA ALA A 87 9.90 -6.02 19.74
C ALA A 87 11.30 -5.97 19.13
N GLU A 88 12.33 -5.82 19.96
CA GLU A 88 13.73 -5.86 19.53
C GLU A 88 14.08 -7.23 18.94
N ALA A 89 13.66 -8.31 19.60
CA ALA A 89 13.86 -9.68 19.11
C ALA A 89 13.12 -9.96 17.79
N ALA A 90 11.95 -9.34 17.57
CA ALA A 90 11.20 -9.39 16.32
C ALA A 90 11.86 -8.56 15.18
N GLY A 91 12.92 -7.82 15.48
CA GLY A 91 13.65 -7.01 14.52
C GLY A 91 13.07 -5.61 14.31
N ALA A 92 12.42 -5.02 15.32
CA ALA A 92 12.11 -3.59 15.29
C ALA A 92 13.39 -2.74 15.19
N ASP A 93 13.35 -1.66 14.42
CA ASP A 93 14.54 -0.83 14.16
C ASP A 93 14.85 0.10 15.34
N VAL A 94 13.82 0.62 16.00
CA VAL A 94 13.94 1.41 17.24
C VAL A 94 12.78 1.09 18.16
N VAL A 95 13.09 0.81 19.42
CA VAL A 95 12.11 0.55 20.48
C VAL A 95 12.33 1.56 21.59
N GLY A 96 11.26 2.11 22.15
CA GLY A 96 11.36 3.06 23.25
C GLY A 96 10.01 3.53 23.76
N SER A 97 10.02 4.49 24.70
CA SER A 97 8.81 5.11 25.23
C SER A 97 8.95 6.63 25.29
N ASP A 98 9.24 7.22 26.45
CA ASP A 98 9.38 8.67 26.61
C ASP A 98 10.59 9.23 25.85
N ASP A 99 11.69 8.50 25.81
CA ASP A 99 12.91 8.84 25.07
C ASP A 99 12.68 8.93 23.55
N LEU A 100 11.92 7.97 23.00
CA LEU A 100 11.57 7.95 21.59
C LEU A 100 10.60 9.09 21.24
N ILE A 101 9.70 9.43 22.16
CA ILE A 101 8.79 10.57 22.02
C ILE A 101 9.57 11.88 21.96
N GLU A 102 10.54 12.09 22.85
CA GLU A 102 11.41 13.27 22.85
C GLU A 102 12.23 13.38 21.56
N ARG A 103 12.80 12.26 21.07
CA ARG A 103 13.51 12.23 19.78
C ARG A 103 12.61 12.64 18.61
N ILE A 104 11.35 12.18 18.59
CA ILE A 104 10.38 12.53 17.54
C ILE A 104 9.99 14.02 17.64
N GLN A 105 9.84 14.54 18.84
CA GLN A 105 9.62 15.99 19.05
C GLN A 105 10.83 16.81 18.58
N GLY A 106 12.05 16.29 18.76
CA GLY A 106 13.30 16.84 18.22
C GLY A 106 13.48 16.68 16.70
N GLY A 107 12.53 16.06 15.99
CA GLY A 107 12.52 15.96 14.54
C GLY A 107 12.91 14.60 13.96
N PHE A 108 13.13 13.58 14.78
CA PHE A 108 13.40 12.22 14.32
C PHE A 108 12.17 11.60 13.65
N LEU A 109 12.18 11.47 12.32
CA LEU A 109 11.04 10.97 11.53
C LEU A 109 11.49 9.97 10.46
N ASP A 110 12.61 9.30 10.71
CA ASP A 110 13.26 8.36 9.81
C ASP A 110 12.71 6.92 9.93
N PHE A 111 11.39 6.80 9.83
CA PHE A 111 10.70 5.51 9.90
C PHE A 111 9.45 5.49 9.01
N ASP A 112 9.02 4.30 8.63
CA ASP A 112 7.90 4.07 7.71
C ASP A 112 6.63 3.65 8.46
N ALA A 113 6.77 3.01 9.62
CA ALA A 113 5.64 2.56 10.43
C ALA A 113 5.93 2.68 11.93
N ALA A 114 4.89 2.99 12.70
CA ALA A 114 4.93 2.98 14.14
C ALA A 114 3.90 1.99 14.71
N ILE A 115 4.35 1.18 15.67
CA ILE A 115 3.52 0.26 16.46
C ILE A 115 3.51 0.77 17.90
N ALA A 116 2.40 0.63 18.59
CA ALA A 116 2.31 0.97 20.02
C ALA A 116 1.57 -0.11 20.79
N THR A 117 1.96 -0.35 22.03
CA THR A 117 1.12 -1.09 22.97
C THR A 117 -0.01 -0.18 23.50
N PRO A 118 -1.18 -0.72 23.88
CA PRO A 118 -2.33 0.09 24.30
C PRO A 118 -2.04 1.05 25.47
N ASP A 119 -1.16 0.66 26.39
CA ASP A 119 -0.72 1.44 27.55
C ASP A 119 0.13 2.67 27.15
N GLN A 120 0.88 2.60 26.04
CA GLN A 120 1.73 3.70 25.57
C GLN A 120 0.96 4.76 24.76
N MET A 121 -0.29 4.47 24.35
CA MET A 121 -1.06 5.38 23.50
C MET A 121 -1.35 6.74 24.14
N ALA A 122 -1.49 6.80 25.47
CA ALA A 122 -1.67 8.08 26.18
C ALA A 122 -0.47 9.02 25.99
N LYS A 123 0.75 8.45 25.94
CA LYS A 123 1.98 9.20 25.73
C LYS A 123 2.18 9.56 24.25
N VAL A 124 1.92 8.61 23.34
CA VAL A 124 1.98 8.82 21.88
C VAL A 124 1.01 9.94 21.43
N GLY A 125 -0.09 10.16 22.16
CA GLY A 125 -0.99 11.28 21.94
C GLY A 125 -0.31 12.66 21.93
N ARG A 126 0.80 12.84 22.66
CA ARG A 126 1.56 14.10 22.68
C ARG A 126 2.20 14.46 21.34
N ILE A 127 2.55 13.45 20.54
CA ILE A 127 3.17 13.60 19.21
C ILE A 127 2.17 13.41 18.06
N ALA A 128 0.87 13.29 18.37
CA ALA A 128 -0.18 13.11 17.38
C ALA A 128 -0.23 14.24 16.33
N ARG A 129 0.12 15.48 16.72
CA ARG A 129 0.20 16.62 15.78
C ARG A 129 1.31 16.45 14.72
N ILE A 130 2.36 15.71 15.03
CA ILE A 130 3.49 15.44 14.14
C ILE A 130 3.20 14.20 13.28
N LEU A 131 2.77 13.11 13.92
CA LEU A 131 2.56 11.83 13.24
C LEU A 131 1.25 11.78 12.42
N GLY A 132 0.22 12.49 12.86
CA GLY A 132 -1.13 12.47 12.27
C GLY A 132 -1.15 12.90 10.79
N PRO A 133 -0.65 14.10 10.44
CA PRO A 133 -0.63 14.57 9.05
C PRO A 133 0.19 13.67 8.11
N ARG A 134 1.15 12.91 8.65
CA ARG A 134 2.01 11.99 7.89
C ARG A 134 1.47 10.57 7.80
N GLY A 135 0.35 10.27 8.46
CA GLY A 135 -0.22 8.93 8.49
C GLY A 135 0.60 7.89 9.27
N LEU A 136 1.59 8.34 10.05
CA LEU A 136 2.48 7.49 10.85
C LEU A 136 1.91 7.19 12.25
N MET A 137 0.74 7.73 12.58
CA MET A 137 0.12 7.54 13.88
C MET A 137 -0.41 6.10 14.03
N PRO A 138 -0.01 5.36 15.09
CA PRO A 138 -0.56 4.03 15.38
C PRO A 138 -2.09 4.07 15.52
N ASN A 139 -2.77 3.09 14.97
CA ASN A 139 -4.23 3.02 14.96
C ASN A 139 -4.71 1.58 15.23
N PRO A 140 -5.62 1.37 16.20
CA PRO A 140 -6.21 0.05 16.46
C PRO A 140 -6.86 -0.57 15.22
N LYS A 141 -7.46 0.25 14.34
CA LYS A 141 -8.13 -0.22 13.11
C LYS A 141 -7.18 -0.81 12.07
N THR A 142 -5.90 -0.46 12.11
CA THR A 142 -4.87 -1.05 11.23
C THR A 142 -4.07 -2.14 11.94
N GLY A 143 -4.45 -2.50 13.17
CA GLY A 143 -3.73 -3.49 13.97
C GLY A 143 -2.33 -3.04 14.43
N THR A 144 -2.03 -1.74 14.34
CA THR A 144 -0.74 -1.18 14.80
C THR A 144 -0.77 -0.74 16.27
N VAL A 145 -1.93 -0.89 16.92
CA VAL A 145 -2.06 -0.82 18.38
C VAL A 145 -2.49 -2.18 18.87
N THR A 146 -1.58 -2.94 19.47
CA THR A 146 -1.80 -4.33 19.87
C THR A 146 -0.87 -4.73 21.01
N PRO A 147 -1.30 -5.63 21.91
CA PRO A 147 -0.40 -6.27 22.87
C PRO A 147 0.56 -7.28 22.21
N ASP A 148 0.24 -7.81 21.03
CA ASP A 148 1.07 -8.73 20.27
C ASP A 148 2.01 -7.96 19.32
N VAL A 149 3.12 -7.48 19.89
CA VAL A 149 4.06 -6.61 19.19
C VAL A 149 4.88 -7.38 18.15
N THR A 150 5.32 -8.59 18.49
CA THR A 150 6.09 -9.47 17.61
C THR A 150 5.36 -9.72 16.30
N LYS A 151 4.08 -10.08 16.36
CA LYS A 151 3.28 -10.30 15.16
C LYS A 151 3.12 -9.02 14.34
N ALA A 152 2.89 -7.88 14.99
CA ALA A 152 2.74 -6.61 14.28
C ALA A 152 4.03 -6.18 13.56
N VAL A 153 5.20 -6.39 14.17
CA VAL A 153 6.49 -6.12 13.53
C VAL A 153 6.69 -7.02 12.30
N ASN A 154 6.46 -8.33 12.47
CA ASN A 154 6.59 -9.31 11.39
C ASN A 154 5.62 -9.04 10.24
N ASP A 155 4.37 -8.70 10.54
CA ASP A 155 3.35 -8.34 9.54
C ASP A 155 3.80 -7.15 8.69
N ILE A 156 4.25 -6.06 9.34
CA ILE A 156 4.66 -4.84 8.63
C ILE A 156 5.92 -5.09 7.80
N LYS A 157 6.91 -5.79 8.36
CA LYS A 157 8.13 -6.15 7.63
C LYS A 157 7.87 -7.18 6.52
N GLY A 158 6.86 -8.02 6.68
CA GLY A 158 6.37 -8.97 5.67
C GLY A 158 5.59 -8.33 4.52
N GLY A 159 5.43 -7.01 4.51
CA GLY A 159 4.77 -6.29 3.41
C GLY A 159 3.26 -6.14 3.58
N LYS A 160 2.77 -6.08 4.82
CA LYS A 160 1.42 -5.60 5.11
C LYS A 160 1.25 -4.17 4.63
N ILE A 161 0.27 -3.96 3.78
CA ILE A 161 -0.12 -2.63 3.29
C ILE A 161 -1.49 -2.25 3.87
N ASN A 162 -1.62 -0.97 4.19
CA ASN A 162 -2.88 -0.39 4.64
C ASN A 162 -3.46 0.43 3.49
N PHE A 163 -4.76 0.33 3.28
CA PHE A 163 -5.42 1.08 2.23
C PHE A 163 -6.64 1.81 2.78
N ARG A 164 -6.87 3.00 2.24
CA ARG A 164 -8.01 3.85 2.58
C ARG A 164 -8.42 4.63 1.34
N VAL A 165 -9.72 4.67 1.08
CA VAL A 165 -10.28 5.47 0.00
C VAL A 165 -10.04 6.96 0.25
N ASP A 166 -9.66 7.68 -0.80
CA ASP A 166 -9.51 9.14 -0.77
C ASP A 166 -10.86 9.87 -0.91
N LYS A 167 -10.83 11.21 -0.95
CA LYS A 167 -12.03 12.05 -1.12
C LYS A 167 -12.68 11.93 -2.51
N GLN A 168 -12.00 11.33 -3.48
CA GLN A 168 -12.43 11.15 -4.87
C GLN A 168 -12.81 9.70 -5.20
N ALA A 169 -12.89 8.83 -4.20
CA ALA A 169 -13.17 7.40 -4.33
C ALA A 169 -12.03 6.59 -5.01
N ASN A 170 -10.80 7.10 -4.98
CA ASN A 170 -9.63 6.36 -5.45
C ASN A 170 -8.96 5.61 -4.30
N LEU A 171 -8.39 4.46 -4.65
CA LEU A 171 -7.55 3.63 -3.80
C LEU A 171 -6.20 3.46 -4.46
N HIS A 172 -5.13 3.74 -3.72
CA HIS A 172 -3.75 3.57 -4.17
C HIS A 172 -3.09 2.46 -3.38
N LEU A 173 -2.48 1.52 -4.09
CA LEU A 173 -1.87 0.33 -3.53
C LEU A 173 -0.49 0.12 -4.15
N VAL A 174 0.48 -0.27 -3.35
CA VAL A 174 1.79 -0.74 -3.83
C VAL A 174 1.70 -2.25 -3.95
N ILE A 175 2.03 -2.80 -5.12
CA ILE A 175 2.01 -4.26 -5.34
C ILE A 175 3.40 -4.87 -5.47
N GLY A 176 4.46 -4.05 -5.56
CA GLY A 176 5.84 -4.53 -5.56
C GLY A 176 6.80 -3.60 -6.28
N LYS A 177 7.88 -4.20 -6.76
CA LYS A 177 8.97 -3.53 -7.48
C LYS A 177 9.09 -4.02 -8.92
N THR A 178 9.70 -3.21 -9.78
CA THR A 178 9.98 -3.62 -11.17
C THR A 178 10.94 -4.79 -11.27
N SER A 179 11.75 -5.03 -10.24
CA SER A 179 12.62 -6.20 -10.11
C SER A 179 11.88 -7.52 -9.85
N PHE A 180 10.59 -7.49 -9.48
CA PHE A 180 9.83 -8.70 -9.23
C PHE A 180 9.45 -9.41 -10.53
N ASP A 181 9.28 -10.73 -10.46
CA ASP A 181 8.70 -11.51 -11.54
C ASP A 181 7.25 -11.07 -11.78
N GLU A 182 6.80 -11.13 -13.03
CA GLU A 182 5.46 -10.73 -13.45
C GLU A 182 4.38 -11.50 -12.67
N THR A 183 4.61 -12.80 -12.45
CA THR A 183 3.72 -13.68 -11.68
C THR A 183 3.57 -13.21 -10.23
N LYS A 184 4.67 -12.83 -9.57
CA LYS A 184 4.66 -12.32 -8.19
C LYS A 184 3.88 -11.00 -8.08
N LEU A 185 4.04 -10.11 -9.07
CA LEU A 185 3.27 -8.86 -9.13
C LEU A 185 1.77 -9.13 -9.29
N VAL A 186 1.41 -10.09 -10.12
CA VAL A 186 0.01 -10.51 -10.33
C VAL A 186 -0.57 -11.17 -9.08
N GLU A 187 0.18 -12.03 -8.39
CA GLU A 187 -0.27 -12.66 -7.15
C GLU A 187 -0.45 -11.65 -6.00
N ASN A 188 0.44 -10.66 -5.89
CA ASN A 188 0.27 -9.53 -4.98
C ASN A 188 -0.97 -8.69 -5.34
N TYR A 189 -1.19 -8.41 -6.63
CA TYR A 189 -2.39 -7.74 -7.12
C TYR A 189 -3.65 -8.54 -6.80
N ALA A 190 -3.63 -9.86 -6.97
CA ALA A 190 -4.75 -10.76 -6.66
C ALA A 190 -5.13 -10.68 -5.18
N ALA A 191 -4.15 -10.83 -4.28
CA ALA A 191 -4.36 -10.72 -2.84
C ALA A 191 -4.96 -9.37 -2.45
N ALA A 192 -4.45 -8.28 -3.03
CA ALA A 192 -4.96 -6.94 -2.78
C ALA A 192 -6.39 -6.75 -3.33
N LEU A 193 -6.68 -7.26 -4.53
CA LEU A 193 -8.00 -7.19 -5.15
C LEU A 193 -9.04 -7.95 -4.35
N ASP A 194 -8.72 -9.16 -3.89
CA ASP A 194 -9.62 -9.98 -3.07
C ASP A 194 -10.00 -9.29 -1.76
N GLU A 195 -9.02 -8.66 -1.09
CA GLU A 195 -9.29 -7.93 0.15
C GLU A 195 -10.11 -6.64 -0.11
N VAL A 196 -9.87 -5.95 -1.23
CA VAL A 196 -10.69 -4.79 -1.64
C VAL A 196 -12.13 -5.22 -1.93
N LEU A 197 -12.32 -6.35 -2.62
CA LEU A 197 -13.65 -6.89 -2.89
C LEU A 197 -14.37 -7.33 -1.61
N ARG A 198 -13.65 -7.91 -0.66
CA ARG A 198 -14.18 -8.26 0.67
C ARG A 198 -14.56 -7.02 1.48
N ALA A 199 -13.78 -5.94 1.36
CA ALA A 199 -14.04 -4.67 2.02
C ALA A 199 -15.19 -3.85 1.38
N LYS A 200 -15.94 -4.42 0.42
CA LYS A 200 -17.10 -3.76 -0.21
C LYS A 200 -18.19 -3.47 0.81
N PRO A 201 -18.58 -2.20 1.02
CA PRO A 201 -19.68 -1.85 1.90
C PRO A 201 -21.02 -2.30 1.33
N ALA A 202 -21.93 -2.78 2.18
CA ALA A 202 -23.28 -3.19 1.76
C ALA A 202 -24.09 -2.04 1.15
N ALA A 203 -23.82 -0.79 1.57
CA ALA A 203 -24.47 0.41 1.06
C ALA A 203 -23.97 0.85 -0.34
N ALA A 204 -22.91 0.23 -0.88
CA ALA A 204 -22.38 0.55 -2.20
C ALA A 204 -23.31 0.04 -3.31
N LYS A 205 -23.83 0.95 -4.13
CA LYS A 205 -24.74 0.65 -5.24
C LYS A 205 -24.01 0.69 -6.59
N GLY A 206 -24.42 -0.17 -7.52
CA GLY A 206 -23.84 -0.24 -8.87
C GLY A 206 -22.48 -0.92 -8.92
N ARG A 207 -21.67 -0.58 -9.94
CA ARG A 207 -20.36 -1.20 -10.18
C ARG A 207 -19.35 -0.72 -9.12
N TYR A 208 -18.85 -1.66 -8.32
CA TYR A 208 -17.91 -1.37 -7.23
C TYR A 208 -16.50 -1.01 -7.73
N LEU A 209 -15.96 -1.73 -8.71
CA LEU A 209 -14.70 -1.41 -9.38
C LEU A 209 -14.98 -0.71 -10.71
N LYS A 210 -14.72 0.60 -10.79
CA LYS A 210 -14.99 1.40 -12.00
C LYS A 210 -13.84 1.41 -12.98
N LYS A 211 -12.61 1.56 -12.47
CA LYS A 211 -11.39 1.63 -13.28
C LYS A 211 -10.23 1.07 -12.47
N VAL A 212 -9.36 0.31 -13.13
CA VAL A 212 -8.08 -0.12 -12.56
C VAL A 212 -6.99 0.39 -13.50
N THR A 213 -5.90 0.88 -12.93
CA THR A 213 -4.73 1.34 -13.69
C THR A 213 -3.49 0.96 -12.93
N VAL A 214 -2.59 0.25 -13.61
CA VAL A 214 -1.26 -0.09 -13.11
C VAL A 214 -0.29 0.97 -13.61
N SER A 215 0.65 1.39 -12.78
CA SER A 215 1.71 2.32 -13.19
C SER A 215 2.96 2.10 -12.37
N THR A 216 4.11 2.41 -12.94
CA THR A 216 5.34 2.58 -12.15
C THR A 216 5.46 4.01 -11.65
N THR A 217 6.31 4.25 -10.64
CA THR A 217 6.53 5.59 -10.04
C THR A 217 6.72 6.71 -11.05
N MET A 218 7.40 6.44 -12.18
CA MET A 218 7.69 7.42 -13.24
C MET A 218 7.19 6.97 -14.63
N GLY A 219 6.31 5.97 -14.68
CA GLY A 219 5.81 5.38 -15.93
C GLY A 219 4.42 5.88 -16.34
N PRO A 220 3.99 5.59 -17.57
CA PRO A 220 2.62 5.82 -18.00
C PRO A 220 1.65 4.91 -17.22
N GLY A 221 0.38 5.31 -17.16
CA GLY A 221 -0.69 4.48 -16.62
C GLY A 221 -1.19 3.48 -17.66
N ILE A 222 -1.25 2.21 -17.26
CA ILE A 222 -1.68 1.07 -18.07
C ILE A 222 -3.10 0.67 -17.63
N PRO A 223 -4.12 0.84 -18.46
CA PRO A 223 -5.49 0.46 -18.12
C PRO A 223 -5.62 -1.07 -17.96
N VAL A 224 -6.20 -1.52 -16.86
CA VAL A 224 -6.47 -2.95 -16.62
C VAL A 224 -7.97 -3.17 -16.64
N ASP A 225 -8.41 -4.29 -17.21
CA ASP A 225 -9.82 -4.68 -17.20
C ASP A 225 -10.33 -4.84 -15.75
N PRO A 226 -11.28 -4.00 -15.28
CA PRO A 226 -11.83 -4.10 -13.93
C PRO A 226 -12.78 -5.30 -13.75
N ASN A 227 -13.23 -5.95 -14.83
CA ASN A 227 -14.10 -7.12 -14.75
C ASN A 227 -13.33 -8.41 -14.48
N ARG A 228 -12.04 -8.43 -14.80
CA ARG A 228 -11.18 -9.60 -14.62
C ARG A 228 -10.75 -9.71 -13.16
N THR A 229 -11.54 -10.46 -12.39
CA THR A 229 -11.32 -10.71 -10.96
C THR A 229 -10.87 -12.13 -10.63
N ARG A 230 -10.78 -13.01 -11.64
CA ARG A 230 -10.29 -14.40 -11.54
C ARG A 230 -9.32 -14.68 -12.69
N ASN A 231 -8.53 -15.76 -12.57
CA ASN A 231 -7.56 -16.19 -13.58
C ASN A 231 -6.63 -15.05 -14.02
N LEU A 232 -6.02 -14.38 -13.03
CA LEU A 232 -5.22 -13.17 -13.24
C LEU A 232 -3.83 -13.48 -13.82
N THR A 233 -3.38 -14.73 -13.71
CA THR A 233 -2.07 -15.23 -14.16
C THR A 233 -2.07 -15.83 -15.57
N VAL A 234 -3.21 -15.86 -16.24
CA VAL A 234 -3.35 -16.44 -17.59
C VAL A 234 -3.78 -15.34 -18.55
N ASP A 235 -3.23 -15.31 -19.75
CA ASP A 235 -3.72 -14.45 -20.83
C ASP A 235 -4.82 -15.19 -21.61
N GLU A 236 -6.00 -15.29 -21.01
CA GLU A 236 -7.19 -15.66 -21.78
C GLU A 236 -7.62 -14.47 -22.64
N PRO A 237 -7.92 -14.68 -23.95
CA PRO A 237 -8.40 -13.62 -24.81
C PRO A 237 -9.73 -13.09 -24.26
N THR A 238 -9.81 -11.77 -24.12
CA THR A 238 -11.07 -11.07 -23.86
C THR A 238 -12.08 -11.45 -24.93
N ALA A 239 -13.14 -12.15 -24.53
CA ALA A 239 -14.30 -12.45 -25.38
C ALA A 239 -15.12 -11.20 -25.68
#